data_AF-A0A0N0PCV5-F1
#
_entry.id   AF-A0A0N0PCV5-F1
#
_cell.length_a   1.000
_cell.length_b   1.000
_cell.length_c   1.000
_cell.angle_alpha   90.00
_cell.angle_beta   90.00
_cell.angle_gamma   90.00
#
_symmetry.space_group_name_H-M   'P 1'
#
loop_
_entity.id
_entity.type
_entity.pdbx_description
1 polymer ?
#
loop_
_entity_poly.entity_id
_entity_poly.type
_entity_poly.pdbx_seq_one_letter_code
_entity_poly.pdbx_strand_id
1 'polypeptide(L)'
;MTPAFTSGKLKTMFPLIVERAERLQNNAINVPPTGGVLDSREIMARYTTDFIGAVGFGLDSDSLSDENSAFRKLGVEIFKFDVSQLITQMLKEMFPETFKHLKIMKKVEDDVFALVRSIFQKRNYMPSGRNDFIDLLLECKNKGNMVGESIEITKPDGTPEQVSVELSEALMIAQVFVFFAAGFETSASSTSYTFHELVYHP
;
A
#
# COMPACT_ATOMS: atom_id res chain seq x y z
N MET A 1 -1.61 11.71 8.59
CA MET A 1 -1.58 11.38 7.14
C MET A 1 -2.52 12.22 6.28
N THR A 2 -3.55 12.88 6.83
CA THR A 2 -4.50 13.74 6.06
C THR A 2 -3.86 14.70 5.05
N PRO A 3 -2.73 15.37 5.33
CA PRO A 3 -2.08 16.26 4.35
C PRO A 3 -1.57 15.56 3.09
N ALA A 4 -1.27 14.25 3.17
CA ALA A 4 -0.79 13.45 2.05
C ALA A 4 -1.90 13.10 1.04
N PHE A 5 -3.17 13.09 1.46
CA PHE A 5 -4.33 12.69 0.65
C PHE A 5 -5.23 13.85 0.24
N THR A 6 -4.70 15.08 0.21
CA THR A 6 -5.44 16.23 -0.31
C THR A 6 -5.66 16.11 -1.82
N SER A 7 -6.72 16.72 -2.34
CA SER A 7 -7.01 16.70 -3.79
C SER A 7 -5.85 17.22 -4.64
N GLY A 8 -5.07 18.18 -4.12
CA GLY A 8 -3.86 18.68 -4.77
C GLY A 8 -2.79 17.59 -4.90
N LYS A 9 -2.52 16.83 -3.84
CA LYS A 9 -1.54 15.73 -3.85
C LYS A 9 -2.00 14.53 -4.70
N LEU A 10 -3.29 14.21 -4.66
CA LEU A 10 -3.85 13.19 -5.55
C LEU A 10 -3.73 13.59 -7.03
N LYS A 11 -3.95 14.87 -7.35
CA LYS A 11 -3.76 15.39 -8.71
C LYS A 11 -2.31 15.30 -9.17
N THR A 12 -1.33 15.49 -8.29
CA THR A 12 0.09 15.31 -8.64
C THR A 12 0.47 13.85 -8.87
N MET A 13 -0.22 12.90 -8.23
CA MET A 13 -0.04 11.45 -8.47
C MET A 13 -0.71 10.97 -9.76
N PHE A 14 -1.72 11.70 -10.26
CA PHE A 14 -2.57 11.30 -11.38
C PHE A 14 -1.81 10.81 -12.63
N PRO A 15 -0.69 11.41 -13.07
CA PRO A 15 0.06 10.91 -14.21
C PRO A 15 0.54 9.45 -14.05
N LEU A 16 0.98 9.06 -12.84
CA LEU A 16 1.37 7.68 -12.54
C LEU A 16 0.19 6.72 -12.65
N ILE A 17 -1.01 7.18 -12.29
CA ILE A 17 -2.25 6.40 -12.39
C ILE A 17 -2.62 6.16 -13.85
N VAL A 18 -2.62 7.23 -14.65
CA VAL A 18 -2.97 7.18 -16.08
C VAL A 18 -2.02 6.26 -16.84
N GLU A 19 -0.72 6.40 -16.62
CA GLU A 19 0.29 5.54 -17.27
C GLU A 19 0.02 4.05 -17.00
N ARG A 20 -0.38 3.68 -15.78
CA ARG A 20 -0.70 2.30 -15.42
C ARG A 20 -2.01 1.82 -16.03
N ALA A 21 -3.01 2.71 -16.12
CA ALA A 21 -4.27 2.41 -16.79
C ALA A 21 -4.09 2.19 -18.31
N GLU A 22 -3.22 2.96 -18.95
CA GLU A 22 -2.85 2.77 -20.37
C GLU A 22 -2.16 1.42 -20.59
N ARG A 23 -1.25 1.00 -19.70
CA ARG A 23 -0.63 -0.35 -19.76
C ARG A 23 -1.67 -1.46 -19.62
N LEU A 24 -2.63 -1.31 -18.72
CA LEU A 24 -3.75 -2.25 -18.57
C LEU A 24 -4.58 -2.34 -19.85
N GLN A 25 -4.92 -1.18 -20.45
CA GLN A 25 -5.68 -1.13 -21.70
C GLN A 25 -4.92 -1.84 -22.82
N ASN A 26 -3.62 -1.60 -22.98
CA ASN A 26 -2.79 -2.26 -23.98
C ASN A 26 -2.75 -3.78 -23.76
N ASN A 27 -2.61 -4.25 -22.51
CA ASN A 27 -2.66 -5.67 -22.19
C ASN A 27 -4.03 -6.30 -22.52
N ALA A 28 -5.13 -5.61 -22.21
CA ALA A 28 -6.48 -6.08 -22.48
C ALA A 28 -6.83 -6.10 -23.98
N ILE A 29 -6.37 -5.12 -24.76
CA ILE A 29 -6.61 -5.01 -26.21
C ILE A 29 -5.80 -6.04 -27.00
N ASN A 30 -4.65 -6.47 -26.48
CA ASN A 30 -3.80 -7.47 -27.13
C ASN A 30 -4.30 -8.92 -26.94
N VAL A 31 -5.41 -9.13 -26.24
CA VAL A 31 -6.07 -10.45 -26.18
C VAL A 31 -6.66 -10.76 -27.55
N PRO A 32 -6.43 -11.98 -28.10
CA PRO A 32 -6.91 -12.33 -29.43
C PRO A 32 -8.41 -12.06 -29.60
N PRO A 33 -8.85 -11.45 -30.72
CA PRO A 33 -10.27 -11.25 -31.06
C PRO A 33 -11.09 -12.56 -31.09
N THR A 34 -10.42 -13.70 -31.07
CA THR A 34 -11.00 -15.04 -31.17
C THR A 34 -11.41 -15.67 -29.83
N GLY A 35 -11.49 -14.90 -28.74
CA GLY A 35 -12.17 -15.33 -27.51
C GLY A 35 -11.27 -15.85 -26.40
N GLY A 36 -10.34 -15.03 -25.92
CA GLY A 36 -9.69 -15.27 -24.64
C GLY A 36 -10.61 -14.91 -23.47
N VAL A 37 -10.86 -15.86 -22.56
CA VAL A 37 -11.50 -15.56 -21.28
C VAL A 37 -10.50 -14.79 -20.42
N LEU A 38 -10.83 -13.55 -20.06
CA LEU A 38 -10.07 -12.77 -19.11
C LEU A 38 -10.61 -13.01 -17.70
N ASP A 39 -9.74 -13.47 -16.81
CA ASP A 39 -10.03 -13.46 -15.38
C ASP A 39 -9.95 -12.01 -14.87
N SER A 40 -11.12 -11.42 -14.61
CA SER A 40 -11.26 -10.04 -14.13
C SER A 40 -10.57 -9.83 -12.78
N ARG A 41 -10.53 -10.85 -11.91
CA ARG A 41 -9.90 -10.77 -10.61
C ARG A 41 -8.39 -10.75 -10.76
N GLU A 42 -7.84 -11.59 -11.62
CA GLU A 42 -6.39 -11.68 -11.84
C GLU A 42 -5.85 -10.43 -12.54
N ILE A 43 -6.49 -9.95 -13.61
CA ILE A 43 -6.04 -8.75 -14.32
C ILE A 43 -6.11 -7.51 -13.42
N MET A 44 -7.15 -7.38 -12.60
CA MET A 44 -7.26 -6.27 -11.65
C MET A 44 -6.27 -6.39 -10.49
N ALA A 45 -5.93 -7.61 -10.07
CA ALA A 45 -4.85 -7.82 -9.11
C ALA A 45 -3.51 -7.35 -9.69
N ARG A 46 -3.18 -7.68 -10.95
CA ARG A 46 -1.94 -7.24 -11.59
C ARG A 46 -1.88 -5.72 -11.73
N TYR A 47 -2.96 -5.13 -12.22
CA TYR A 47 -3.08 -3.67 -12.33
C TYR A 47 -2.88 -2.96 -11.01
N THR A 48 -3.60 -3.37 -9.96
CA THR A 48 -3.50 -2.73 -8.63
C THR A 48 -2.14 -2.95 -7.98
N THR A 49 -1.48 -4.09 -8.23
CA THR A 49 -0.09 -4.35 -7.81
C THR A 49 0.86 -3.36 -8.49
N ASP A 50 0.76 -3.19 -9.81
CA ASP A 50 1.64 -2.29 -10.55
C ASP A 50 1.37 -0.81 -10.22
N PHE A 51 0.09 -0.47 -10.03
CA PHE A 51 -0.36 0.83 -9.54
C PHE A 51 0.24 1.17 -8.18
N ILE A 52 0.11 0.29 -7.19
CA ILE A 52 0.60 0.57 -5.83
C ILE A 52 2.13 0.52 -5.76
N GLY A 53 2.78 -0.27 -6.62
CA GLY A 53 4.23 -0.23 -6.80
C GLY A 53 4.70 1.14 -7.27
N ALA A 54 4.03 1.69 -8.29
CA ALA A 54 4.38 2.99 -8.87
C ALA A 54 4.03 4.17 -7.95
N VAL A 55 2.81 4.21 -7.41
CA VAL A 55 2.31 5.33 -6.60
C VAL A 55 2.76 5.21 -5.14
N GLY A 56 2.81 4.01 -4.58
CA GLY A 56 3.15 3.77 -3.17
C GLY A 56 4.65 3.70 -2.91
N PHE A 57 5.40 2.97 -3.73
CA PHE A 57 6.84 2.70 -3.52
C PHE A 57 7.73 3.47 -4.51
N GLY A 58 7.15 4.05 -5.55
CA GLY A 58 7.91 4.67 -6.63
C GLY A 58 8.76 3.66 -7.42
N LEU A 59 8.29 2.41 -7.50
CA LEU A 59 8.90 1.34 -8.26
C LEU A 59 8.13 1.10 -9.54
N ASP A 60 8.84 0.86 -10.64
CA ASP A 60 8.21 0.32 -11.85
C ASP A 60 8.32 -1.20 -11.81
N SER A 61 7.23 -1.87 -11.42
CA SER A 61 7.25 -3.32 -11.16
C SER A 61 6.92 -4.17 -12.38
N ASP A 62 6.47 -3.54 -13.47
CA ASP A 62 5.91 -4.16 -14.69
C ASP A 62 5.06 -5.43 -14.40
N SER A 63 4.30 -5.39 -13.30
CA SER A 63 3.55 -6.58 -12.81
C SER A 63 2.36 -6.95 -13.71
N LEU A 64 2.06 -6.09 -14.69
CA LEU A 64 1.10 -6.37 -15.76
C LEU A 64 1.68 -7.32 -16.81
N SER A 65 2.99 -7.25 -17.08
CA SER A 65 3.67 -8.06 -18.09
C SER A 65 4.41 -9.25 -17.47
N ASP A 66 4.98 -9.09 -16.28
CA ASP A 66 5.68 -10.14 -15.52
C ASP A 66 4.84 -10.65 -14.34
N GLU A 67 4.30 -11.86 -14.49
CA GLU A 67 3.53 -12.56 -13.46
C GLU A 67 4.36 -12.92 -12.21
N ASN A 68 5.70 -12.92 -12.33
CA ASN A 68 6.64 -13.37 -11.31
C ASN A 68 7.39 -12.24 -10.60
N SER A 69 6.94 -10.99 -10.76
CA SER A 69 7.60 -9.83 -10.17
C SER A 69 7.79 -10.01 -8.65
N ALA A 70 8.96 -9.60 -8.14
CA ALA A 70 9.28 -9.71 -6.71
C ALA A 70 8.25 -8.95 -5.84
N PHE A 71 7.70 -7.86 -6.38
CA PHE A 71 6.69 -7.06 -5.74
C PHE A 71 5.32 -7.75 -5.68
N ARG A 72 4.95 -8.49 -6.73
CA ARG A 72 3.75 -9.35 -6.73
C ARG A 72 3.86 -10.48 -5.70
N LYS A 73 5.03 -11.12 -5.60
CA LYS A 73 5.29 -12.17 -4.61
C LYS A 73 5.16 -11.63 -3.18
N LEU A 74 5.73 -10.45 -2.90
CA LEU A 74 5.57 -9.75 -1.64
C LEU A 74 4.09 -9.46 -1.35
N GLY A 75 3.34 -8.99 -2.35
CA GLY A 75 1.90 -8.77 -2.25
C GLY A 75 1.11 -10.01 -1.85
N VAL A 76 1.35 -11.12 -2.53
CA VAL A 76 0.70 -12.40 -2.21
C VAL A 76 1.09 -12.89 -0.81
N GLU A 77 2.34 -12.73 -0.39
CA GLU A 77 2.82 -13.16 0.92
C GLU A 77 2.19 -12.36 2.07
N ILE A 78 1.88 -11.08 1.86
CA ILE A 78 1.21 -10.23 2.85
C ILE A 78 -0.22 -10.70 3.18
N PHE A 79 -0.92 -11.29 2.20
CA PHE A 79 -2.30 -11.78 2.38
C PHE A 79 -2.40 -13.29 2.63
N LYS A 80 -1.28 -14.02 2.59
CA LYS A 80 -1.24 -15.44 2.95
C LYS A 80 -1.14 -15.58 4.46
N PHE A 81 -2.22 -16.06 5.07
CA PHE A 81 -2.21 -16.45 6.47
C PHE A 81 -1.67 -17.87 6.63
N ASP A 82 -0.54 -17.98 7.31
CA ASP A 82 0.00 -19.28 7.70
C ASP A 82 -0.70 -19.81 8.96
N VAL A 83 -0.83 -21.12 9.08
CA VAL A 83 -1.39 -21.76 10.29
C VAL A 83 -0.60 -21.38 11.55
N SER A 84 0.72 -21.19 11.43
CA SER A 84 1.58 -20.70 12.51
C SER A 84 1.22 -19.28 12.97
N GLN A 85 0.84 -18.40 12.02
CA GLN A 85 0.37 -17.05 12.31
C GLN A 85 -0.98 -17.07 13.03
N LEU A 86 -1.90 -17.95 12.60
CA LEU A 86 -3.19 -18.14 13.26
C LEU A 86 -3.01 -18.62 14.70
N ILE A 87 -2.16 -19.63 14.94
CA ILE A 87 -1.84 -20.11 16.29
C ILE A 87 -1.23 -18.99 17.13
N THR A 88 -0.30 -18.22 16.55
CA THR A 88 0.33 -17.08 17.23
C THR A 88 -0.71 -16.02 17.61
N GLN A 89 -1.65 -15.71 16.73
CA GLN A 89 -2.76 -14.78 16.99
C GLN A 89 -3.65 -15.29 18.12
N MET A 90 -4.06 -16.56 18.08
CA MET A 90 -4.88 -17.19 19.13
C MET A 90 -4.17 -17.16 20.49
N LEU A 91 -2.86 -17.46 20.53
CA LEU A 91 -2.08 -17.40 21.78
C LEU A 91 -2.01 -15.98 22.35
N LYS A 92 -1.94 -14.95 21.51
CA LYS A 92 -1.95 -13.55 21.94
C LYS A 92 -3.31 -13.10 22.44
N GLU A 93 -4.40 -13.59 21.87
CA GLU A 93 -5.76 -13.33 22.35
C GLU A 93 -6.05 -14.03 23.67
N MET A 94 -5.60 -15.28 23.84
CA MET A 94 -5.81 -16.04 25.08
C MET A 94 -4.88 -15.61 26.22
N PHE A 95 -3.63 -15.26 25.91
CA PHE A 95 -2.60 -14.94 26.90
C PHE A 95 -1.80 -13.68 26.50
N PRO A 96 -2.44 -12.50 26.50
CA PRO A 96 -1.85 -11.27 25.97
C PRO A 96 -0.53 -10.88 26.64
N GLU A 97 -0.44 -11.00 27.97
CA GLU A 97 0.78 -10.62 28.71
C GLU A 97 1.98 -11.51 28.40
N THR A 98 1.74 -12.80 28.17
CA THR A 98 2.80 -13.78 27.90
C THR A 98 3.34 -13.65 26.47
N PHE A 99 2.47 -13.39 25.50
CA PHE A 99 2.84 -13.38 24.08
C PHE A 99 2.89 -11.98 23.44
N LYS A 100 2.82 -10.89 24.22
CA LYS A 100 2.82 -9.52 23.68
C LYS A 100 3.98 -9.19 22.74
N HIS A 101 5.16 -9.76 22.97
CA HIS A 101 6.36 -9.50 22.14
C HIS A 101 6.47 -10.44 20.93
N LEU A 102 5.61 -11.44 20.79
CA LEU A 102 5.66 -12.38 19.68
C LEU A 102 5.11 -11.73 18.42
N LYS A 103 5.93 -11.55 17.40
CA LYS A 103 5.54 -10.95 16.12
C LYS A 103 4.85 -12.00 15.23
N ILE A 104 3.66 -11.66 14.73
CA ILE A 104 2.85 -12.57 13.89
C ILE A 104 3.48 -12.67 12.49
N MET A 105 3.83 -11.55 11.88
CA MET A 105 4.33 -11.48 10.49
C MET A 105 5.80 -11.06 10.43
N LYS A 106 6.66 -11.65 11.27
CA LYS A 106 8.07 -11.21 11.42
C LYS A 106 8.83 -11.14 10.09
N LYS A 107 8.71 -12.20 9.26
CA LYS A 107 9.41 -12.27 7.97
C LYS A 107 8.98 -11.15 7.01
N VAL A 108 7.67 -10.99 6.84
CA VAL A 108 7.08 -9.94 6.00
C VAL A 108 7.49 -8.55 6.50
N GLU A 109 7.48 -8.34 7.82
CA GLU A 109 7.94 -7.09 8.42
C GLU A 109 9.40 -6.80 8.04
N ASP A 110 10.30 -7.77 8.22
CA ASP A 110 11.73 -7.62 7.92
C ASP A 110 11.97 -7.33 6.42
N ASP A 111 11.26 -8.04 5.52
CA ASP A 111 11.38 -7.87 4.06
C ASP A 111 10.87 -6.50 3.60
N VAL A 112 9.72 -6.06 4.10
CA VAL A 112 9.16 -4.73 3.81
C VAL A 112 10.08 -3.64 4.36
N PHE A 113 10.61 -3.84 5.57
CA PHE A 113 11.54 -2.89 6.18
C PHE A 113 12.80 -2.73 5.34
N ALA A 114 13.39 -3.84 4.89
CA ALA A 114 14.56 -3.84 4.03
C ALA A 114 14.27 -3.16 2.68
N LEU A 115 13.14 -3.49 2.05
CA LEU A 115 12.73 -2.90 0.78
C LEU A 115 12.57 -1.38 0.89
N VAL A 116 11.74 -0.89 1.80
CA VAL A 116 11.43 0.54 1.91
C VAL A 116 12.67 1.34 2.37
N ARG A 117 13.47 0.80 3.29
CA ARG A 117 14.75 1.41 3.67
C ARG A 117 15.68 1.55 2.45
N SER A 118 15.77 0.52 1.60
CA SER A 118 16.59 0.60 0.38
C SER A 118 16.11 1.69 -0.58
N ILE A 119 14.80 1.93 -0.66
CA ILE A 119 14.21 2.99 -1.47
C ILE A 119 14.58 4.36 -0.91
N PHE A 120 14.45 4.57 0.40
CA PHE A 120 14.87 5.82 1.04
C PHE A 120 16.36 6.09 0.86
N GLN A 121 17.21 5.08 1.02
CA GLN A 121 18.65 5.19 0.81
C GLN A 121 19.01 5.55 -0.63
N LYS A 122 18.39 4.90 -1.62
CA LYS A 122 18.59 5.23 -3.05
C LYS A 122 18.20 6.67 -3.40
N ARG A 123 17.28 7.26 -2.63
CA ARG A 123 16.84 8.66 -2.78
C ARG A 123 17.61 9.63 -1.87
N ASN A 124 18.62 9.17 -1.14
CA ASN A 124 19.34 9.96 -0.12
C ASN A 124 18.39 10.64 0.88
N TYR A 125 17.26 10.00 1.19
CA TYR A 125 16.20 10.56 2.05
C TYR A 125 15.65 11.92 1.58
N MET A 126 15.70 12.20 0.27
CA MET A 126 15.16 13.42 -0.33
C MET A 126 14.03 13.11 -1.32
N PRO A 127 13.01 13.97 -1.44
CA PRO A 127 11.98 13.83 -2.48
C PRO A 127 12.61 13.84 -3.87
N SER A 128 12.16 12.92 -4.72
CA SER A 128 12.68 12.74 -6.08
C SER A 128 11.96 13.60 -7.13
N GLY A 129 10.80 14.16 -6.78
CA GLY A 129 9.93 14.90 -7.71
C GLY A 129 9.07 13.99 -8.59
N ARG A 130 9.06 12.68 -8.32
CA ARG A 130 8.19 11.69 -8.96
C ARG A 130 6.73 11.85 -8.54
N ASN A 131 6.48 12.54 -7.42
CA ASN A 131 5.16 12.75 -6.82
C ASN A 131 4.48 11.45 -6.40
N ASP A 132 5.25 10.50 -5.89
CA ASP A 132 4.76 9.27 -5.27
C ASP A 132 4.60 9.42 -3.75
N PHE A 133 4.09 8.38 -3.09
CA PHE A 133 3.86 8.39 -1.65
C PHE A 133 5.16 8.47 -0.83
N ILE A 134 6.26 7.96 -1.36
CA ILE A 134 7.60 8.10 -0.76
C ILE A 134 8.01 9.58 -0.74
N ASP A 135 7.83 10.31 -1.85
CA ASP A 135 8.07 11.75 -1.91
C ASP A 135 7.21 12.50 -0.88
N LEU A 136 5.94 12.12 -0.72
CA LEU A 136 5.06 12.72 0.30
C LEU A 136 5.55 12.48 1.73
N LEU A 137 5.99 11.26 2.04
CA LEU A 137 6.53 10.93 3.38
C LEU A 137 7.81 11.71 3.67
N LEU A 138 8.70 11.84 2.69
CA LEU A 138 9.94 12.60 2.82
C LEU A 138 9.67 14.11 2.94
N GLU A 139 8.71 14.65 2.18
CA GLU A 139 8.25 16.03 2.36
C GLU A 139 7.65 16.27 3.75
N CYS A 140 6.83 15.34 4.25
CA CYS A 140 6.27 15.41 5.59
C CYS A 140 7.36 15.40 6.66
N LYS A 141 8.37 14.53 6.50
CA LYS A 141 9.54 14.48 7.40
C LYS A 141 10.31 15.80 7.39
N ASN A 142 10.52 16.40 6.23
CA ASN A 142 11.24 17.67 6.09
C ASN A 142 10.48 18.87 6.69
N LYS A 143 9.16 18.79 6.82
CA LYS A 143 8.34 19.82 7.49
C LYS A 143 8.41 19.76 9.02
N GLY A 144 9.08 18.74 9.58
CA GLY A 144 9.20 18.54 11.02
C GLY A 144 8.04 17.73 11.61
N ASN A 145 7.78 17.94 12.90
CA ASN A 145 6.80 17.13 13.61
C ASN A 145 5.38 17.37 13.11
N MET A 146 4.62 16.28 12.99
CA MET A 146 3.19 16.34 12.71
C MET A 146 2.45 16.69 14.01
N VAL A 147 1.68 17.78 14.00
CA VAL A 147 0.84 18.19 15.11
C VAL A 147 -0.62 17.86 14.79
N GLY A 148 -1.32 17.25 15.73
CA GLY A 148 -2.72 16.89 15.59
C GLY A 148 -3.42 16.80 16.92
N GLU A 149 -4.75 16.69 16.88
CA GLU A 149 -5.58 16.44 18.05
C GLU A 149 -5.49 14.96 18.46
N SER A 150 -5.31 14.72 19.75
CA SER A 150 -5.28 13.38 20.32
C SER A 150 -6.65 12.74 20.31
N ILE A 151 -6.70 11.46 19.93
CA ILE A 151 -7.92 10.64 19.96
C ILE A 151 -8.11 10.00 21.33
N GLU A 152 -7.04 9.88 22.12
CA GLU A 152 -7.03 9.18 23.42
C GLU A 152 -6.96 10.12 24.62
N ILE A 153 -6.35 11.29 24.45
CA ILE A 153 -6.05 12.22 25.54
C ILE A 153 -6.90 13.48 25.38
N THR A 154 -7.78 13.71 26.34
CA THR A 154 -8.60 14.91 26.44
C THR A 154 -8.15 15.76 27.62
N LYS A 155 -8.21 17.07 27.43
CA LYS A 155 -7.98 18.05 28.49
C LYS A 155 -9.13 18.03 29.49
N PRO A 156 -8.95 18.60 30.70
CA PRO A 156 -10.01 18.72 31.70
C PRO A 156 -11.27 19.47 31.22
N ASP A 157 -11.14 20.29 30.19
CA ASP A 157 -12.25 21.03 29.55
C ASP A 157 -13.02 20.22 28.50
N GLY A 158 -12.64 18.96 28.27
CA GLY A 158 -13.27 18.07 27.29
C GLY A 158 -12.75 18.23 25.85
N THR A 159 -11.82 19.15 25.59
CA THR A 159 -11.20 19.30 24.26
C THR A 159 -10.04 18.33 24.05
N PRO A 160 -9.77 17.89 22.81
CA PRO A 160 -8.59 17.06 22.51
C PRO A 160 -7.28 17.76 22.87
N GLU A 161 -6.33 17.02 23.43
CA GLU A 161 -4.96 17.52 23.61
C GLU A 161 -4.22 17.58 22.27
N GLN A 162 -3.33 18.58 22.08
CA GLN A 162 -2.46 18.58 20.92
C GLN A 162 -1.28 17.64 21.14
N VAL A 163 -1.10 16.68 20.24
CA VAL A 163 0.03 15.75 20.23
C VAL A 163 0.93 16.05 19.05
N SER A 164 2.24 15.90 19.28
CA SER A 164 3.28 16.08 18.28
C SER A 164 3.99 14.74 18.05
N VAL A 165 4.02 14.29 16.80
CA VAL A 165 4.65 13.01 16.43
C VAL A 165 5.71 13.27 15.37
N GLU A 166 6.93 12.81 15.64
CA GLU A 166 7.99 12.78 14.65
C GLU A 166 7.76 11.63 13.66
N LEU A 167 7.86 11.92 12.36
CA LEU A 167 7.76 10.91 11.32
C LEU A 167 9.08 10.12 11.19
N SER A 168 9.31 9.22 12.15
CA SER A 168 10.50 8.36 12.19
C SER A 168 10.56 7.42 10.97
N GLU A 169 11.76 6.89 10.66
CA GLU A 169 11.91 5.92 9.56
C GLU A 169 11.00 4.71 9.73
N ALA A 170 10.90 4.16 10.93
CA ALA A 170 10.02 3.03 11.22
C ALA A 170 8.54 3.38 10.99
N LEU A 171 8.11 4.58 11.39
CA LEU A 171 6.74 5.03 11.14
C LEU A 171 6.46 5.23 9.65
N MET A 172 7.41 5.80 8.90
CA MET A 172 7.26 5.92 7.44
C MET A 172 7.11 4.55 6.77
N ILE A 173 7.97 3.59 7.13
CA ILE A 173 7.92 2.22 6.60
C ILE A 173 6.58 1.56 6.94
N ALA A 174 6.10 1.73 8.18
CA ALA A 174 4.79 1.21 8.59
C ALA A 174 3.66 1.84 7.77
N GLN A 175 3.70 3.14 7.48
CA GLN A 175 2.71 3.80 6.63
C GLN A 175 2.74 3.30 5.18
N VAL A 176 3.93 3.08 4.61
CA VAL A 176 4.07 2.48 3.27
C VAL A 176 3.47 1.08 3.24
N PHE A 177 3.74 0.27 4.26
CA PHE A 177 3.18 -1.09 4.38
C PHE A 177 1.65 -1.08 4.43
N VAL A 178 1.04 -0.24 5.28
CA VAL A 178 -0.42 -0.15 5.39
C VAL A 178 -1.02 0.35 4.08
N PHE A 179 -0.42 1.36 3.46
CA PHE A 179 -0.88 1.89 2.17
C PHE A 179 -0.83 0.82 1.07
N PHE A 180 0.21 0.00 1.07
CA PHE A 180 0.33 -1.14 0.18
C PHE A 180 -0.81 -2.16 0.37
N ALA A 181 -0.96 -2.66 1.59
CA ALA A 181 -1.94 -3.69 1.90
C ALA A 181 -3.37 -3.19 1.65
N ALA A 182 -3.71 -2.00 2.14
CA ALA A 182 -5.04 -1.44 1.96
C ALA A 182 -5.34 -1.10 0.50
N GLY A 183 -4.36 -0.62 -0.27
CA GLY A 183 -4.57 -0.12 -1.63
C GLY A 183 -4.69 -1.20 -2.71
N PHE A 184 -4.00 -2.33 -2.54
CA PHE A 184 -3.95 -3.39 -3.53
C PHE A 184 -5.23 -4.24 -3.56
N GLU A 185 -5.52 -4.97 -2.47
CA GLU A 185 -6.51 -6.05 -2.48
C GLU A 185 -7.96 -5.54 -2.55
N THR A 186 -8.24 -4.43 -1.86
CA THR A 186 -9.57 -3.81 -1.82
C THR A 186 -9.96 -3.26 -3.20
N SER A 187 -9.05 -2.53 -3.85
CA SER A 187 -9.28 -1.97 -5.19
C SER A 187 -9.46 -3.08 -6.22
N ALA A 188 -8.62 -4.14 -6.17
CA ALA A 188 -8.70 -5.26 -7.11
C ALA A 188 -10.04 -5.98 -7.01
N SER A 189 -10.47 -6.25 -5.78
CA SER A 189 -11.75 -6.91 -5.50
C SER A 189 -12.90 -6.02 -5.98
N SER A 190 -12.93 -4.76 -5.57
CA SER A 190 -13.99 -3.81 -5.94
C SER A 190 -14.17 -3.66 -7.46
N THR A 191 -13.07 -3.49 -8.20
CA THR A 191 -13.15 -3.34 -9.67
C THR A 191 -13.52 -4.65 -10.35
N SER A 192 -13.04 -5.79 -9.87
CA SER A 192 -13.43 -7.10 -10.41
C SER A 192 -14.93 -7.39 -10.24
N TYR A 193 -15.50 -7.05 -9.08
CA TYR A 193 -16.96 -7.12 -8.86
C TYR A 193 -17.71 -6.12 -9.73
N THR A 194 -17.18 -4.91 -9.91
CA THR A 194 -17.79 -3.92 -10.80
C THR A 194 -17.85 -4.44 -12.24
N PHE A 195 -16.78 -5.07 -12.74
CA PHE A 195 -16.80 -5.70 -14.06
C PHE A 195 -17.80 -6.85 -14.15
N HIS A 196 -17.92 -7.66 -13.10
CA HIS A 196 -18.94 -8.70 -13.04
C HIS A 196 -20.34 -8.09 -13.18
N GLU A 197 -20.71 -7.12 -12.33
CA GLU A 197 -22.03 -6.49 -12.36
C GLU A 197 -22.33 -5.81 -13.71
N LEU A 198 -21.36 -5.12 -14.31
CA LEU A 198 -21.54 -4.47 -15.63
C LEU A 198 -21.84 -5.47 -16.75
N VAL A 199 -21.30 -6.69 -16.68
CA VAL A 199 -21.57 -7.73 -17.69
C VAL A 199 -22.96 -8.33 -17.52
N TYR A 200 -23.47 -8.44 -16.28
CA TYR A 200 -24.81 -8.98 -15.99
C TYR A 200 -25.93 -7.93 -16.07
N HIS A 201 -25.58 -6.63 -16.06
CA HIS A 201 -26.52 -5.50 -16.13
C HIS A 201 -26.19 -4.52 -17.28
N PRO A 202 -26.39 -4.91 -18.55
CA PRO A 202 -26.14 -4.08 -19.73
C PRO A 202 -27.15 -2.94 -19.91
#